data_AF-A0A975XUN2-F1
#
_entry.id   AF-A0A975XUN2-F1
#
_cell.length_a   1.000
_cell.length_b   1.000
_cell.length_c   1.000
_cell.angle_alpha   90.00
_cell.angle_beta   90.00
_cell.angle_gamma   90.00
#
_symmetry.space_group_name_H-M   'P 1'
#
loop_
_entity.id
_entity.type
_entity.pdbx_description
1 polymer ?
#
loop_
_entity_poly.entity_id
_entity_poly.type
_entity_poly.pdbx_seq_one_letter_code
_entity_poly.pdbx_strand_id
1 'polypeptide(L)'
;MPSPEIPPPPAPESAPAKRGRPKTRYAERDEQVRQNMRLYRARRDGELRALARALEGLRAPLDGADKDRLAGAAAALLGLWDNSSLKDNVIKNIQKHSKARNEDGSA
;
A
#
# COMPACT_ATOMS: atom_id res chain seq x y z
N MET A 1 -36.97 -60.17 -32.28
CA MET A 1 -36.99 -59.25 -31.12
C MET A 1 -36.68 -57.86 -31.63
N PRO A 2 -37.63 -56.90 -31.61
CA PRO A 2 -37.32 -55.53 -32.00
C PRO A 2 -36.45 -54.85 -30.92
N SER A 3 -35.41 -54.14 -31.35
CA SER A 3 -34.53 -53.36 -30.46
C SER A 3 -35.29 -52.18 -29.85
N PRO A 4 -35.04 -51.80 -28.58
CA PRO A 4 -35.67 -50.63 -27.99
C PRO A 4 -35.10 -49.35 -28.61
N GLU A 5 -36.01 -48.54 -29.14
CA GLU A 5 -35.73 -47.21 -29.69
C GLU A 5 -35.39 -46.26 -28.54
N ILE A 6 -34.13 -45.82 -28.47
CA ILE A 6 -33.67 -44.89 -27.44
C ILE A 6 -34.06 -43.47 -27.88
N PRO A 7 -34.90 -42.74 -27.12
CA PRO A 7 -35.24 -41.37 -27.49
C PRO A 7 -34.01 -40.45 -27.44
N PRO A 8 -33.90 -39.45 -28.33
CA PRO A 8 -32.78 -38.52 -28.32
C PRO A 8 -32.77 -37.72 -27.01
N PRO A 9 -31.57 -37.38 -26.49
CA PRO A 9 -31.47 -36.60 -25.26
C PRO A 9 -32.14 -35.23 -25.46
N PRO A 10 -32.80 -34.68 -24.42
CA PRO A 10 -33.41 -33.36 -24.49
C PRO A 10 -32.35 -32.30 -24.83
N ALA A 11 -32.70 -31.37 -25.71
CA ALA A 11 -31.86 -30.25 -26.07
C ALA A 11 -31.46 -29.47 -24.80
N PRO A 12 -30.21 -28.96 -24.71
CA PRO A 12 -29.77 -28.25 -23.51
C PRO A 12 -30.64 -27.00 -23.34
N GLU A 13 -31.48 -27.03 -22.32
CA GLU A 13 -32.25 -25.87 -21.87
C GLU A 13 -31.27 -24.72 -21.66
N SER A 14 -31.64 -23.59 -22.25
CA SER A 14 -30.95 -22.30 -22.23
C SER A 14 -30.12 -22.10 -20.96
N ALA A 15 -28.79 -22.13 -21.11
CA ALA A 15 -27.87 -21.70 -20.08
C ALA A 15 -28.32 -20.33 -19.54
N PRO A 16 -28.38 -20.13 -18.20
CA PRO A 16 -28.82 -18.85 -17.66
C PRO A 16 -27.90 -17.76 -18.20
N ALA A 17 -28.49 -16.76 -18.84
CA ALA A 17 -27.80 -15.57 -19.32
C ALA A 17 -26.81 -15.11 -18.23
N LYS A 18 -25.51 -15.10 -18.56
CA LYS A 18 -24.43 -14.70 -17.64
C LYS A 18 -24.83 -13.38 -16.98
N ARG A 19 -25.35 -13.44 -15.75
CA ARG A 19 -25.69 -12.26 -14.95
C ARG A 19 -24.40 -11.49 -14.79
N GLY A 20 -24.27 -10.39 -15.52
CA GLY A 20 -23.16 -9.48 -15.41
C GLY A 20 -22.89 -9.19 -13.94
N ARG A 21 -21.62 -9.31 -13.54
CA ARG A 21 -21.15 -9.04 -12.18
C ARG A 21 -21.81 -7.75 -11.67
N PRO A 22 -22.37 -7.70 -10.44
CA PRO A 22 -23.10 -6.53 -9.96
C PRO A 22 -22.23 -5.27 -10.08
N LYS A 23 -22.66 -4.29 -10.89
CA LYS A 23 -21.95 -3.01 -11.10
C LYS A 23 -21.73 -2.25 -9.78
N THR A 24 -22.58 -2.47 -8.79
CA THR A 24 -22.54 -1.81 -7.46
C THR A 24 -21.28 -2.16 -6.66
N ARG A 25 -20.82 -3.42 -6.69
CA ARG A 25 -19.62 -3.86 -5.95
C ARG A 25 -18.33 -3.19 -6.42
N TYR A 26 -18.25 -2.79 -7.69
CA TYR A 26 -17.07 -2.09 -8.22
C TYR A 26 -17.07 -0.62 -7.81
N ALA A 27 -18.21 0.05 -7.93
CA ALA A 27 -18.34 1.46 -7.52
C ALA A 27 -18.07 1.65 -6.02
N GLU A 28 -18.55 0.74 -5.16
CA GLU A 28 -18.24 0.75 -3.73
C GLU A 28 -16.75 0.51 -3.45
N ARG A 29 -16.12 -0.42 -4.18
CA ARG A 29 -14.69 -0.70 -4.04
C ARG A 29 -13.85 0.51 -4.45
N ASP A 30 -14.20 1.19 -5.53
CA ASP A 30 -13.47 2.37 -6.01
C ASP A 30 -13.62 3.55 -5.03
N GLU A 31 -14.80 3.72 -4.44
CA GLU A 31 -15.01 4.68 -3.36
C GLU A 31 -14.19 4.33 -2.11
N GLN A 32 -14.15 3.06 -1.70
CA GLN A 32 -13.31 2.60 -0.59
C GLN A 32 -11.82 2.86 -0.86
N VAL A 33 -11.34 2.60 -2.08
CA VAL A 33 -9.96 2.90 -2.47
C VAL A 33 -9.69 4.40 -2.39
N ARG A 34 -10.60 5.25 -2.90
CA ARG A 34 -10.45 6.71 -2.81
C ARG A 34 -10.40 7.20 -1.36
N GLN A 35 -11.26 6.68 -0.49
CA GLN A 35 -11.27 7.02 0.94
C GLN A 35 -9.98 6.56 1.63
N ASN A 36 -9.55 5.32 1.40
CA ASN A 36 -8.30 4.81 1.94
C ASN A 36 -7.09 5.62 1.46
N MET A 37 -7.06 6.01 0.18
CA MET A 37 -5.99 6.84 -0.36
C MET A 37 -5.99 8.24 0.26
N ARG A 38 -7.16 8.81 0.57
CA ARG A 38 -7.26 10.09 1.28
C ARG A 38 -6.71 10.00 2.70
N LEU A 39 -7.08 8.96 3.44
CA LEU A 39 -6.58 8.70 4.80
C LEU A 39 -5.06 8.48 4.79
N TYR A 40 -4.57 7.69 3.84
CA TYR A 40 -3.15 7.47 3.65
C TYR A 40 -2.38 8.78 3.39
N ARG A 41 -2.87 9.62 2.47
CA ARG A 41 -2.25 10.92 2.18
C ARG A 41 -2.25 11.83 3.41
N ALA A 42 -3.37 11.92 4.13
CA ALA A 42 -3.47 12.73 5.33
C ALA A 42 -2.48 12.27 6.43
N ARG A 43 -2.38 10.95 6.65
CA ARG A 43 -1.38 10.38 7.57
C ARG A 43 0.04 10.72 7.13
N ARG A 44 0.35 10.54 5.84
CA ARG A 44 1.65 10.84 5.26
C ARG A 44 2.03 12.32 5.43
N ASP A 45 1.10 13.23 5.16
CA ASP A 45 1.32 14.67 5.32
C ASP A 45 1.55 15.04 6.79
N GLY A 46 0.83 14.40 7.72
CA GLY A 46 1.06 14.53 9.16
C GLY A 46 2.45 14.07 9.59
N GLU A 47 2.88 12.89 9.13
CA GLU A 47 4.22 12.36 9.40
C GLU A 47 5.33 13.27 8.84
N LEU A 48 5.17 13.78 7.61
CA LEU A 48 6.13 14.72 7.01
C LEU A 48 6.23 16.04 7.80
N ARG A 49 5.10 16.59 8.25
CA ARG A 49 5.09 17.82 9.08
C ARG A 49 5.75 17.59 10.44
N ALA A 50 5.51 16.43 11.06
CA ALA A 50 6.15 16.08 12.33
C ALA A 50 7.67 15.93 12.17
N LEU A 51 8.13 15.30 11.09
CA LEU A 51 9.55 15.16 10.77
C LEU A 51 10.20 16.51 10.50
N ALA A 52 9.53 17.39 9.73
CA ALA A 52 10.01 18.74 9.46
C ALA A 52 10.21 19.54 10.77
N ARG A 53 9.25 19.50 11.68
CA ARG A 53 9.37 20.15 13.00
C ARG A 53 10.50 19.55 13.85
N ALA A 54 10.67 18.24 13.84
CA ALA A 54 11.76 17.58 14.57
C ALA A 54 13.13 18.00 14.03
N LEU A 55 13.27 18.13 12.70
CA LEU A 55 14.48 18.63 12.05
C LEU A 55 14.74 20.12 12.34
N GLU A 56 13.71 20.96 12.35
CA GLU A 56 13.84 22.36 12.77
C GLU A 56 14.29 22.47 14.22
N GLY A 57 13.77 21.61 15.11
CA GLY A 57 14.17 21.52 16.51
C GLY A 57 15.63 21.12 16.73
N LEU A 58 16.25 20.42 15.76
CA LEU A 58 17.67 20.08 15.79
C LEU A 58 18.58 21.25 15.39
N ARG A 59 18.06 22.25 14.68
CA ARG A 59 18.87 23.36 14.15
C ARG A 59 19.46 24.24 15.25
N ALA A 60 18.67 24.61 16.25
CA ALA A 60 19.15 25.48 17.33
C ALA A 60 20.22 24.82 18.24
N PRO A 61 20.08 23.55 18.66
CA PRO A 61 21.14 22.84 19.40
C PRO A 61 22.44 22.63 18.60
N LEU A 62 22.35 22.45 17.27
CA LEU A 62 23.52 22.32 16.39
C LEU A 62 24.39 23.57 16.40
N ASP A 63 23.77 24.75 16.33
CA ASP A 63 24.49 26.03 16.30
C ASP A 63 25.06 26.42 17.69
N GLY A 64 24.43 25.93 18.77
CA GLY A 64 24.78 26.26 20.16
C GLY A 64 25.74 25.30 20.87
N ALA A 65 26.16 24.21 20.22
CA ALA A 65 27.00 23.14 20.80
C ALA A 65 26.46 22.49 22.10
N ASP A 66 25.15 22.61 22.37
CA ASP A 66 24.49 21.97 23.52
C ASP A 66 24.20 20.49 23.20
N LYS A 67 25.10 19.63 23.65
CA LYS A 67 25.09 18.18 23.36
C LYS A 67 23.87 17.47 23.97
N ASP A 68 23.38 17.91 25.12
CA ASP A 68 22.26 17.28 25.80
C ASP A 68 20.95 17.60 25.07
N ARG A 69 20.77 18.86 24.65
CA ARG A 69 19.64 19.25 23.81
C ARG A 69 19.68 18.60 22.44
N LEU A 70 20.86 18.47 21.85
CA LEU A 70 21.05 17.76 20.58
C LEU A 70 20.64 16.29 20.71
N ALA A 71 21.10 15.60 21.76
CA ALA A 71 20.77 14.20 21.99
C ALA A 71 19.27 13.99 22.19
N GLY A 72 18.61 14.86 22.97
CA GLY A 72 17.16 14.80 23.16
C GLY A 72 16.37 15.02 21.86
N ALA A 73 16.76 16.02 21.07
CA ALA A 73 16.14 16.29 19.78
C ALA A 73 16.37 15.15 18.77
N ALA A 74 17.57 14.56 18.76
CA ALA A 74 17.90 13.42 17.92
C ALA A 74 17.11 12.17 18.31
N ALA A 75 16.96 11.89 19.61
CA ALA A 75 16.14 10.79 20.11
C ALA A 75 14.66 10.94 19.71
N ALA A 76 14.11 12.16 19.76
CA ALA A 76 12.75 12.44 19.30
C ALA A 76 12.59 12.21 17.79
N LEU A 77 13.56 12.65 16.98
CA LEU A 77 13.56 12.39 15.54
C LEU A 77 13.63 10.89 15.22
N LEU A 78 14.51 10.16 15.90
CA LEU A 78 14.64 8.70 15.73
C LEU A 78 13.36 7.96 16.13
N GLY A 79 12.75 8.32 17.26
CA GLY A 79 11.48 7.73 17.68
C GLY A 79 10.33 7.99 16.70
N LEU A 80 10.31 9.15 16.05
CA LEU A 80 9.34 9.46 15.00
C LEU A 80 9.63 8.67 13.72
N TRP A 81 10.90 8.55 13.33
CA TRP A 81 11.32 7.78 12.16
C TRP A 81 11.02 6.29 12.32
N ASP A 82 11.32 5.71 13.48
CA ASP A 82 11.09 4.28 13.75
C ASP A 82 9.62 3.88 13.72
N ASN A 83 8.73 4.81 14.04
CA ASN A 83 7.27 4.61 13.99
C ASN A 83 6.62 5.12 12.70
N SER A 84 7.40 5.59 11.72
CA SER A 84 6.86 6.19 10.50
C SER A 84 6.57 5.15 9.41
N SER A 85 5.40 5.28 8.79
CA SER A 85 5.06 4.51 7.59
C SER A 85 5.93 4.89 6.37
N LEU A 86 6.56 6.06 6.40
CA LEU A 86 7.55 6.47 5.38
C LEU A 86 8.78 5.57 5.40
N LYS A 87 9.28 5.21 6.59
CA LYS A 87 10.42 4.30 6.75
C LYS A 87 10.15 2.96 6.08
N ASP A 88 8.98 2.37 6.34
CA ASP A 88 8.57 1.10 5.72
C ASP A 88 8.52 1.20 4.20
N ASN A 89 8.00 2.30 3.65
CA ASN A 89 7.92 2.51 2.20
C ASN A 89 9.30 2.69 1.57
N VAL A 90 10.21 3.41 2.24
CA VAL A 90 11.60 3.57 1.80
C VAL A 90 12.31 2.23 1.79
N ILE A 91 12.20 1.45 2.88
CA ILE A 91 12.83 0.12 2.98
C ILE A 91 12.27 -0.84 1.91
N LYS A 92 10.95 -0.88 1.72
CA LYS A 92 10.31 -1.69 0.68
C LYS A 92 10.77 -1.31 -0.73
N ASN A 93 10.89 -0.01 -1.02
CA ASN A 93 11.37 0.45 -2.32
C ASN A 93 12.85 0.10 -2.55
N ILE A 94 13.70 0.20 -1.52
CA ILE A 94 15.10 -0.22 -1.60
C ILE A 94 15.18 -1.72 -1.91
N GLN A 95 14.40 -2.55 -1.21
CA GLN A 95 14.36 -4.00 -1.45
C GLN A 95 13.83 -4.37 -2.84
N LYS A 96 12.85 -3.61 -3.35
CA LYS A 96 12.34 -3.81 -4.72
C LYS A 96 13.41 -3.51 -5.77
N HIS A 97 14.17 -2.43 -5.60
CA HIS A 97 15.25 -2.07 -6.52
C HIS A 97 16.45 -3.02 -6.46
N SER A 98 16.79 -3.56 -5.27
CA SER A 98 17.84 -4.56 -5.17
C SER A 98 17.46 -5.88 -5.82
N LYS A 99 16.18 -6.28 -5.75
CA LYS A 99 15.68 -7.49 -6.40
C LYS A 99 15.68 -7.37 -7.93
N ALA A 100 15.20 -6.25 -8.47
CA ALA A 100 15.22 -5.98 -9.92
C ALA A 100 16.65 -6.03 -10.49
N ARG A 101 17.63 -5.44 -9.79
CA ARG A 101 19.03 -5.40 -10.23
C ARG A 101 19.70 -6.80 -10.23
N ASN A 102 19.21 -7.74 -9.42
CA ASN A 102 19.71 -9.13 -9.40
C ASN A 102 19.05 -10.01 -10.47
N GLU A 103 17.84 -9.68 -10.92
CA GLU A 103 17.14 -10.40 -12.00
C GLU A 103 17.67 -10.01 -13.39
N ASP A 104 18.16 -8.78 -13.56
CA ASP A 104 18.77 -8.29 -14.81
C ASP A 104 20.28 -8.62 -14.94
N GLY A 105 20.89 -9.23 -13.92
CA GLY A 105 22.33 -9.53 -13.85
C GLY A 105 22.74 -10.95 -14.25
N SER A 106 21.82 -11.77 -14.77
CA SER A 106 22.13 -13.09 -15.34
C SER A 106 21.86 -13.11 -16.83
N ALA A 107 22.86 -12.68 -17.60
CA ALA A 107 23.04 -13.03 -19.02
C ALA A 107 24.53 -12.94 -19.36
#